data_AF-A0A935RYK2-F1
#
_entry.id   AF-A0A935RYK2-F1
#
_cell.length_a   1.000
_cell.length_b   1.000
_cell.length_c   1.000
_cell.angle_alpha   90.00
_cell.angle_beta   90.00
_cell.angle_gamma   90.00
#
_symmetry.space_group_name_H-M   'P 1'
#
loop_
_entity.id
_entity.type
_entity.pdbx_description
1 polymer ?
#
loop_
_entity_poly.entity_id
_entity_poly.type
_entity_poly.pdbx_seq_one_letter_code
_entity_poly.pdbx_strand_id
1 'polypeptide(L)'
;MEKEINISAIEENFERRSKTFEQIINNEYYFKNCRLSIWEYFQIKGWYELLINNDIKNSKQAFYDASKTDIYYYETYKNQVADLFSYGRTHVLEAALSDNESAMIKYSQINYQLNKHGRQLVWYTDMVNEGEGHIYCALISAAMTKNKTELKRLNEIVKTKCLELKKNQWMKIDLNFFEGIVEEDEKKTRDRIVQLCTKEHIRRNKHSFFFKDIVSHPAQGYLKIAWLNNMQIEIENKYIHSEIIPIKPNEVYEDNVANLMSKMKLEEPPLYYYGQKIK
;
A
#
# COMPACT_ATOMS: atom_id res chain seq x y z
N MET A 1 -9.00 22.72 -20.86
CA MET A 1 -10.08 22.19 -20.00
C MET A 1 -9.45 21.22 -19.02
N GLU A 2 -9.36 21.60 -17.75
CA GLU A 2 -9.00 20.63 -16.71
C GLU A 2 -10.14 19.62 -16.60
N LYS A 3 -9.83 18.34 -16.85
CA LYS A 3 -10.77 17.24 -16.62
C LYS A 3 -11.05 17.20 -15.11
N GLU A 4 -12.29 17.55 -14.74
CA GLU A 4 -12.84 17.41 -13.40
C GLU A 4 -12.73 15.95 -12.94
N ILE A 5 -12.43 15.73 -11.66
CA ILE A 5 -12.30 14.38 -11.11
C ILE A 5 -13.67 13.72 -11.19
N ASN A 6 -13.75 12.52 -11.78
CA ASN A 6 -15.02 11.80 -11.87
C ASN A 6 -15.35 11.14 -10.53
N ILE A 7 -15.94 11.93 -9.63
CA ILE A 7 -16.30 11.53 -8.27
C ILE A 7 -17.38 10.44 -8.29
N SER A 8 -18.30 10.42 -9.26
CA SER A 8 -19.38 9.41 -9.34
C SER A 8 -18.83 7.99 -9.49
N ALA A 9 -17.65 7.85 -10.10
CA ALA A 9 -16.98 6.54 -10.21
C ALA A 9 -16.61 5.98 -8.83
N ILE A 10 -16.32 6.81 -7.83
CA ILE A 10 -16.03 6.36 -6.46
C ILE A 10 -17.30 5.80 -5.82
N GLU A 11 -18.41 6.54 -5.93
CA GLU A 11 -19.70 6.16 -5.34
C GLU A 11 -20.19 4.82 -5.90
N GLU A 12 -20.24 4.67 -7.23
CA GLU A 12 -20.64 3.43 -7.90
C GLU A 12 -19.77 2.24 -7.48
N ASN A 13 -18.46 2.45 -7.36
CA ASN A 13 -17.54 1.41 -6.96
C ASN A 13 -17.65 1.07 -5.47
N PHE A 14 -17.88 2.06 -4.61
CA PHE A 14 -18.09 1.85 -3.19
C PHE A 14 -19.36 1.02 -2.97
N GLU A 15 -20.49 1.40 -3.57
CA GLU A 15 -21.74 0.64 -3.46
C GLU A 15 -21.58 -0.82 -3.91
N ARG A 16 -20.92 -1.03 -5.06
CA ARG A 16 -20.66 -2.37 -5.59
C ARG A 16 -19.81 -3.20 -4.62
N ARG A 17 -18.76 -2.63 -4.06
CA ARG A 17 -17.86 -3.33 -3.13
C ARG A 17 -18.48 -3.53 -1.76
N SER A 18 -19.33 -2.63 -1.29
CA SER A 18 -20.13 -2.81 -0.08
C SER A 18 -21.04 -4.04 -0.20
N LYS A 19 -21.75 -4.21 -1.32
CA LYS A 19 -22.55 -5.42 -1.57
C LYS A 19 -21.71 -6.71 -1.54
N THR A 20 -20.54 -6.70 -2.16
CA THR A 20 -19.61 -7.86 -2.10
C THR A 20 -19.10 -8.10 -0.68
N PHE A 21 -18.79 -7.04 0.07
CA PHE A 21 -18.30 -7.14 1.44
C PHE A 21 -19.38 -7.68 2.39
N GLU A 22 -20.63 -7.27 2.24
CA GLU A 22 -21.79 -7.84 2.94
C GLU A 22 -21.94 -9.33 2.66
N GLN A 23 -21.75 -9.77 1.41
CA GLN A 23 -21.74 -11.19 1.07
C GLN A 23 -20.60 -11.93 1.77
N ILE A 24 -19.41 -11.32 1.87
CA ILE A 24 -18.27 -11.92 2.58
C ILE A 24 -18.59 -12.11 4.07
N ILE A 25 -19.23 -11.12 4.70
CA ILE A 25 -19.60 -11.16 6.12
C ILE A 25 -20.69 -12.20 6.41
N ASN A 26 -21.66 -12.34 5.50
CA ASN A 26 -22.87 -13.13 5.75
C ASN A 26 -22.77 -14.59 5.32
N ASN A 27 -21.70 -14.98 4.62
CA ASN A 27 -21.50 -16.35 4.15
C ASN A 27 -20.26 -16.98 4.78
N GLU A 28 -20.17 -18.31 4.72
CA GLU A 28 -19.00 -19.05 5.20
C GLU A 28 -17.81 -18.95 4.22
N TYR A 29 -17.14 -17.80 4.19
CA TYR A 29 -15.91 -17.61 3.42
C TYR A 29 -14.65 -17.82 4.24
N TYR A 30 -13.55 -18.11 3.54
CA TYR A 30 -12.21 -18.20 4.10
C TYR A 30 -11.48 -16.86 3.99
N PHE A 31 -10.98 -16.33 5.11
CA PHE A 31 -10.25 -15.05 5.13
C PHE A 31 -9.11 -15.03 4.11
N LYS A 32 -8.34 -16.13 4.02
CA LYS A 32 -7.26 -16.32 3.04
C LYS A 32 -7.69 -16.00 1.60
N ASN A 33 -8.88 -16.46 1.21
CA ASN A 33 -9.40 -16.35 -0.15
C ASN A 33 -10.06 -14.99 -0.43
N CYS A 34 -10.51 -14.30 0.62
CA CYS A 34 -11.21 -13.02 0.52
C CYS A 34 -10.32 -11.80 0.80
N ARG A 35 -9.05 -11.99 1.21
CA ARG A 35 -8.12 -10.90 1.58
C ARG A 35 -8.16 -9.71 0.63
N LEU A 36 -7.99 -9.96 -0.68
CA LEU A 36 -7.95 -8.88 -1.67
C LEU A 36 -9.27 -8.11 -1.73
N SER A 37 -10.42 -8.81 -1.71
CA SER A 37 -11.72 -8.15 -1.71
C SER A 37 -11.96 -7.32 -0.44
N ILE A 38 -11.52 -7.82 0.72
CA ILE A 38 -11.60 -7.10 2.00
C ILE A 38 -10.71 -5.85 1.94
N TRP A 39 -9.47 -6.00 1.48
CA TRP A 39 -8.53 -4.89 1.35
C TRP A 39 -9.04 -3.82 0.38
N GLU A 40 -9.51 -4.22 -0.81
CA GLU A 40 -10.07 -3.32 -1.84
C GLU A 40 -11.32 -2.58 -1.33
N TYR A 41 -12.17 -3.25 -0.55
CA TYR A 41 -13.31 -2.59 0.09
C TYR A 41 -12.87 -1.46 1.00
N PHE A 42 -11.91 -1.72 1.91
CA PHE A 42 -11.42 -0.69 2.82
C PHE A 42 -10.64 0.42 2.11
N GLN A 43 -9.87 0.10 1.07
CA GLN A 43 -9.25 1.12 0.21
C GLN A 43 -10.31 2.06 -0.38
N ILE A 44 -11.34 1.50 -1.03
CA ILE A 44 -12.38 2.30 -1.68
C ILE A 44 -13.18 3.10 -0.64
N LYS A 45 -13.47 2.49 0.51
CA LYS A 45 -14.09 3.20 1.64
C LYS A 45 -13.24 4.40 2.06
N GLY A 46 -11.92 4.24 2.20
CA GLY A 46 -11.02 5.34 2.59
C GLY A 46 -11.12 6.54 1.65
N TRP A 47 -11.14 6.29 0.34
CA TRP A 47 -11.31 7.34 -0.66
C TRP A 47 -12.74 7.91 -0.71
N TYR A 48 -13.77 7.07 -0.51
CA TYR A 48 -15.17 7.50 -0.44
C TYR A 48 -15.41 8.43 0.75
N GLU A 49 -14.97 8.05 1.95
CA GLU A 49 -15.11 8.87 3.15
C GLU A 49 -14.42 10.22 2.98
N LEU A 50 -13.24 10.25 2.35
CA LEU A 50 -12.50 11.49 2.10
C LEU A 50 -13.19 12.39 1.08
N LEU A 51 -13.56 11.85 -0.08
CA LEU A 51 -13.93 12.65 -1.26
C LEU A 51 -15.43 12.89 -1.40
N ILE A 52 -16.26 12.03 -0.80
CA ILE A 52 -17.73 12.15 -0.81
C ILE A 52 -18.22 12.72 0.51
N ASN A 53 -17.87 12.05 1.60
CA ASN A 53 -18.38 12.42 2.93
C ASN A 53 -17.57 13.56 3.59
N ASN A 54 -16.38 13.88 3.07
CA ASN A 54 -15.43 14.81 3.70
C ASN A 54 -15.08 14.41 5.15
N ASP A 55 -15.09 13.11 5.45
CA ASP A 55 -14.81 12.55 6.77
C ASP A 55 -13.39 11.97 6.82
N ILE A 56 -12.45 12.83 7.20
CA ILE A 56 -11.03 12.47 7.33
C ILE A 56 -10.83 11.38 8.39
N LYS A 57 -11.62 11.38 9.48
CA LYS A 57 -11.46 10.41 10.58
C LYS A 57 -11.81 9.02 10.08
N ASN A 58 -12.96 8.86 9.42
CA ASN A 58 -13.37 7.57 8.86
C ASN A 58 -12.53 7.15 7.65
N SER A 59 -12.02 8.10 6.87
CA SER A 59 -11.04 7.81 5.82
C SER A 59 -9.77 7.16 6.39
N LYS A 60 -9.18 7.76 7.44
CA LYS A 60 -8.00 7.19 8.12
C LYS A 60 -8.28 5.83 8.76
N GLN A 61 -9.45 5.65 9.35
CA GLN A 61 -9.91 4.37 9.88
C GLN A 61 -9.95 3.30 8.78
N ALA A 62 -10.48 3.62 7.60
CA ALA A 62 -10.54 2.67 6.50
C ALA A 62 -9.15 2.32 5.95
N PHE A 63 -8.22 3.28 5.81
CA PHE A 63 -6.83 2.97 5.44
C PHE A 63 -6.10 2.14 6.49
N TYR A 64 -6.41 2.35 7.77
CA TYR A 64 -5.95 1.47 8.85
C TYR A 64 -6.48 0.04 8.68
N ASP A 65 -7.78 -0.13 8.42
CA ASP A 65 -8.40 -1.44 8.21
C ASP A 65 -7.85 -2.16 6.96
N ALA A 66 -7.58 -1.42 5.88
CA ALA A 66 -6.89 -1.96 4.71
C ALA A 66 -5.50 -2.51 5.11
N SER A 67 -4.72 -1.73 5.87
CA SER A 67 -3.39 -2.16 6.35
C SER A 67 -3.47 -3.39 7.26
N LYS A 68 -4.47 -3.44 8.13
CA LYS A 68 -4.73 -4.54 9.06
C LYS A 68 -5.09 -5.84 8.33
N THR A 69 -5.77 -5.74 7.20
CA THR A 69 -6.07 -6.89 6.33
C THR A 69 -4.79 -7.58 5.87
N ASP A 70 -3.78 -6.82 5.45
CA ASP A 70 -2.50 -7.37 5.02
C ASP A 70 -1.66 -7.89 6.18
N ILE A 71 -1.61 -7.15 7.30
CA ILE A 71 -0.90 -7.55 8.52
C ILE A 71 -1.45 -8.88 9.02
N TYR A 72 -2.76 -9.03 9.15
CA TYR A 72 -3.35 -10.27 9.64
C TYR A 72 -3.20 -11.44 8.68
N TYR A 73 -3.27 -11.18 7.37
CA TYR A 73 -2.96 -12.20 6.40
C TYR A 73 -1.52 -12.70 6.54
N TYR A 74 -0.55 -11.79 6.69
CA TYR A 74 0.83 -12.16 6.94
C TYR A 74 1.01 -12.92 8.27
N GLU A 75 0.45 -12.42 9.37
CA GLU A 75 0.57 -13.03 10.69
C GLU A 75 -0.05 -14.44 10.73
N THR A 76 -1.17 -14.64 10.04
CA THR A 76 -1.88 -15.93 10.00
C THR A 76 -1.20 -16.95 9.08
N TYR A 77 -0.68 -16.52 7.92
CA TYR A 77 -0.19 -17.41 6.88
C TYR A 77 1.29 -17.26 6.56
N LYS A 78 2.14 -16.76 7.47
CA LYS A 78 3.54 -16.37 7.25
C LYS A 78 4.40 -17.25 6.31
N ASN A 79 4.19 -18.58 6.32
CA ASN A 79 4.93 -19.54 5.49
C ASN A 79 4.17 -20.03 4.22
N GLN A 80 2.98 -19.48 3.98
CA GLN A 80 2.09 -19.78 2.86
C GLN A 80 1.52 -18.48 2.24
N VAL A 81 2.16 -17.35 2.49
CA VAL A 81 1.72 -16.04 2.00
C VAL A 81 1.89 -16.01 0.49
N ALA A 82 0.79 -15.96 -0.25
CA ALA A 82 0.82 -15.54 -1.64
C ALA A 82 1.45 -14.13 -1.73
N ASP A 83 2.25 -13.88 -2.76
CA ASP A 83 3.09 -12.69 -2.85
C ASP A 83 2.31 -11.38 -2.58
N LEU A 84 2.60 -10.78 -1.42
CA LEU A 84 1.88 -9.62 -0.89
C LEU A 84 2.24 -8.33 -1.62
N PHE A 85 3.51 -8.18 -2.03
CA PHE A 85 4.09 -6.89 -2.41
C PHE A 85 4.61 -6.78 -3.85
N SER A 86 4.65 -7.84 -4.66
CA SER A 86 5.11 -7.74 -6.05
C SER A 86 4.26 -6.82 -6.93
N TYR A 87 2.98 -6.63 -6.59
CA TYR A 87 2.08 -5.68 -7.25
C TYR A 87 1.55 -4.59 -6.29
N GLY A 88 1.94 -4.65 -5.01
CA GLY A 88 1.24 -4.03 -3.89
C GLY A 88 1.79 -2.69 -3.39
N ARG A 89 2.51 -1.91 -4.21
CA ARG A 89 3.05 -0.61 -3.73
C ARG A 89 1.98 0.31 -3.13
N THR A 90 0.78 0.26 -3.69
CA THR A 90 -0.36 1.05 -3.24
C THR A 90 -0.73 0.69 -1.81
N HIS A 91 -0.63 -0.60 -1.43
CA HIS A 91 -0.95 -1.04 -0.08
C HIS A 91 -0.04 -0.37 0.95
N VAL A 92 1.28 -0.33 0.70
CA VAL A 92 2.23 0.29 1.63
C VAL A 92 2.06 1.81 1.69
N LEU A 93 1.81 2.45 0.54
CA LEU A 93 1.59 3.89 0.45
C LEU A 93 0.32 4.32 1.19
N GLU A 94 -0.76 3.54 1.07
CA GLU A 94 -2.03 3.82 1.73
C GLU A 94 -1.99 3.50 3.23
N ALA A 95 -1.14 2.57 3.67
CA ALA A 95 -0.89 2.38 5.09
C ALA A 95 -0.39 3.66 5.78
N ALA A 96 0.45 4.44 5.09
CA ALA A 96 0.92 5.74 5.57
C ALA A 96 -0.22 6.77 5.73
N LEU A 97 -1.29 6.68 4.92
CA LEU A 97 -2.43 7.60 5.00
C LEU A 97 -3.26 7.43 6.27
N SER A 98 -3.15 6.28 6.94
CA SER A 98 -3.86 6.02 8.20
C SER A 98 -3.36 6.86 9.38
N ASP A 99 -2.13 7.39 9.34
CA ASP A 99 -1.41 7.96 10.50
C ASP A 99 -1.17 7.00 11.68
N ASN A 100 -1.51 5.71 11.55
CA ASN A 100 -1.32 4.76 12.63
C ASN A 100 0.12 4.20 12.66
N GLU A 101 0.98 4.76 13.50
CA GLU A 101 2.39 4.38 13.61
C GLU A 101 2.60 2.89 13.93
N SER A 102 1.75 2.31 14.79
CA SER A 102 1.83 0.88 15.13
C SER A 102 1.61 -0.01 13.90
N ALA A 103 0.62 0.30 13.06
CA ALA A 103 0.38 -0.41 11.80
C ALA A 103 1.57 -0.24 10.83
N MET A 104 2.11 0.97 10.71
CA MET A 104 3.29 1.24 9.85
C MET A 104 4.51 0.42 10.29
N ILE A 105 4.77 0.34 11.60
CA ILE A 105 5.85 -0.47 12.17
C ILE A 105 5.62 -1.95 11.84
N LYS A 106 4.43 -2.49 12.08
CA LYS A 106 4.11 -3.89 11.75
C LYS A 106 4.31 -4.18 10.26
N TYR A 107 3.88 -3.27 9.40
CA TYR A 107 4.05 -3.38 7.96
C TYR A 107 5.53 -3.47 7.56
N SER A 108 6.40 -2.68 8.21
CA SER A 108 7.85 -2.70 7.95
C SER A 108 8.55 -4.00 8.38
N GLN A 109 7.91 -4.82 9.20
CA GLN A 109 8.42 -6.09 9.72
C GLN A 109 7.94 -7.30 8.90
N ILE A 110 7.12 -7.10 7.87
CA ILE A 110 6.61 -8.16 7.02
C ILE A 110 7.77 -8.79 6.24
N ASN A 111 8.00 -10.08 6.48
CA ASN A 111 8.97 -10.89 5.74
C ASN A 111 8.41 -12.30 5.55
N TYR A 112 8.03 -12.62 4.33
CA TYR A 112 7.36 -13.88 3.96
C TYR A 112 8.15 -14.62 2.88
N GLN A 113 7.84 -15.91 2.73
CA GLN A 113 8.38 -16.72 1.64
C GLN A 113 7.53 -16.58 0.39
N LEU A 114 8.18 -16.46 -0.78
CA LEU A 114 7.50 -16.41 -2.07
C LEU A 114 8.23 -17.23 -3.14
N ASN A 115 7.51 -17.59 -4.19
CA ASN A 115 8.08 -18.32 -5.33
C ASN A 115 8.75 -17.35 -6.31
N LYS A 116 10.09 -17.33 -6.32
CA LYS A 116 10.88 -16.66 -7.35
C LYS A 116 10.72 -17.43 -8.67
N HIS A 117 10.19 -16.74 -9.68
CA HIS A 117 9.94 -17.28 -11.03
C HIS A 117 9.15 -18.61 -11.05
N GLY A 118 8.31 -18.85 -10.04
CA GLY A 118 7.49 -20.06 -9.92
C GLY A 118 8.26 -21.35 -9.64
N ARG A 119 9.53 -21.27 -9.23
CA ARG A 119 10.42 -22.45 -9.13
C ARG A 119 11.15 -22.58 -7.80
N GLN A 120 11.46 -21.47 -7.14
CA GLN A 120 12.28 -21.47 -5.93
C GLN A 120 11.62 -20.65 -4.83
N LEU A 121 11.53 -21.23 -3.65
CA LEU A 121 11.08 -20.53 -2.45
C LEU A 121 12.22 -19.66 -1.90
N VAL A 122 12.00 -18.36 -1.80
CA VAL A 122 12.96 -17.38 -1.27
C VAL A 122 12.26 -16.44 -0.29
N TRP A 123 13.01 -15.79 0.59
CA TRP A 123 12.45 -14.77 1.47
C TRP A 123 12.28 -13.44 0.74
N TYR A 124 11.27 -12.67 1.12
CA TYR A 124 11.08 -11.29 0.67
C TYR A 124 12.35 -10.46 0.86
N THR A 125 13.03 -10.60 2.00
CA THR A 125 14.31 -9.91 2.25
C THR A 125 15.42 -10.29 1.27
N ASP A 126 15.44 -11.53 0.79
CA ASP A 126 16.43 -11.99 -0.20
C ASP A 126 16.16 -11.30 -1.54
N MET A 127 14.90 -11.24 -1.98
CA MET A 127 14.47 -10.51 -3.17
C MET A 127 14.86 -9.02 -3.10
N VAL A 128 14.65 -8.39 -1.94
CA VAL A 128 15.06 -7.00 -1.69
C VAL A 128 16.58 -6.84 -1.80
N ASN A 129 17.36 -7.73 -1.18
CA ASN A 129 18.82 -7.69 -1.19
C ASN A 129 19.41 -7.92 -2.59
N GLU A 130 18.70 -8.64 -3.45
CA GLU A 130 19.07 -8.86 -4.85
C GLU A 130 18.69 -7.69 -5.77
N GLY A 131 17.93 -6.70 -5.29
CA GLY A 131 17.45 -5.58 -6.11
C GLY A 131 16.27 -5.95 -7.03
N GLU A 132 15.50 -6.98 -6.66
CA GLU A 132 14.26 -7.33 -7.36
C GLU A 132 13.15 -6.31 -7.02
N GLY A 133 12.04 -6.35 -7.77
CA GLY A 133 10.96 -5.35 -7.69
C GLY A 133 10.41 -5.09 -6.28
N HIS A 134 10.51 -6.07 -5.38
CA HIS A 134 10.15 -5.98 -3.96
C HIS A 134 10.87 -4.87 -3.18
N ILE A 135 12.07 -4.47 -3.61
CA ILE A 135 12.83 -3.36 -2.99
C ILE A 135 12.02 -2.07 -2.88
N TYR A 136 11.07 -1.87 -3.78
CA TYR A 136 10.24 -0.68 -3.79
C TYR A 136 9.37 -0.56 -2.52
N CYS A 137 8.76 -1.65 -2.10
CA CYS A 137 7.96 -1.70 -0.87
C CYS A 137 8.84 -1.57 0.37
N ALA A 138 10.08 -2.09 0.32
CA ALA A 138 11.06 -1.91 1.39
C ALA A 138 11.46 -0.44 1.57
N LEU A 139 11.72 0.28 0.46
CA LEU A 139 12.04 1.72 0.50
C LEU A 139 10.90 2.53 1.13
N ILE A 140 9.66 2.29 0.67
CA ILE A 140 8.47 2.94 1.21
C ILE A 140 8.34 2.66 2.71
N SER A 141 8.50 1.40 3.13
CA SER A 141 8.38 0.99 4.54
C SER A 141 9.45 1.61 5.43
N ALA A 142 10.70 1.69 4.95
CA ALA A 142 11.80 2.31 5.68
C ALA A 142 11.61 3.82 5.81
N ALA A 143 11.17 4.50 4.74
CA ALA A 143 10.88 5.93 4.78
C ALA A 143 9.65 6.25 5.66
N MET A 144 8.59 5.44 5.56
CA MET A 144 7.37 5.56 6.37
C MET A 144 7.65 5.45 7.87
N THR A 145 8.56 4.56 8.28
CA THR A 145 8.97 4.36 9.68
C THR A 145 10.19 5.19 10.09
N LYS A 146 10.63 6.13 9.24
CA LYS A 146 11.79 7.02 9.46
C LYS A 146 13.09 6.27 9.74
N ASN A 147 13.22 5.03 9.28
CA ASN A 147 14.43 4.23 9.42
C ASN A 147 15.49 4.65 8.39
N LYS A 148 16.16 5.78 8.66
CA LYS A 148 17.16 6.38 7.76
C LYS A 148 18.34 5.46 7.45
N THR A 149 18.76 4.63 8.41
CA THR A 149 19.87 3.69 8.22
C THR A 149 19.52 2.65 7.17
N GLU A 150 18.34 2.04 7.30
CA GLU A 150 17.85 1.08 6.32
C GLU A 150 17.57 1.75 4.97
N LEU A 151 16.99 2.95 4.97
CA LEU A 151 16.71 3.70 3.75
C LEU A 151 18.00 4.00 2.95
N LYS A 152 19.09 4.37 3.61
CA LYS A 152 20.42 4.53 2.99
C LYS A 152 20.91 3.23 2.36
N ARG A 153 20.81 2.11 3.08
CA ARG A 153 21.21 0.79 2.58
C ARG A 153 20.43 0.40 1.33
N LEU A 154 19.11 0.60 1.35
CA LEU A 154 18.22 0.29 0.23
C LEU A 154 18.48 1.21 -0.98
N ASN A 155 18.74 2.51 -0.77
CA ASN A 155 19.14 3.43 -1.84
C ASN A 155 20.39 2.95 -2.57
N GLU A 156 21.40 2.46 -1.83
CA GLU A 156 22.61 1.91 -2.44
C GLU A 156 22.34 0.62 -3.24
N ILE A 157 21.44 -0.25 -2.78
CA ILE A 157 21.02 -1.41 -3.57
C ILE A 157 20.34 -0.96 -4.87
N VAL A 158 19.47 0.05 -4.83
CA VAL A 158 18.86 0.57 -6.06
C VAL A 158 19.90 1.12 -7.03
N LYS A 159 20.90 1.86 -6.55
CA LYS A 159 21.98 2.40 -7.38
C LYS A 159 22.80 1.29 -8.03
N THR A 160 23.22 0.31 -7.24
CA THR A 160 24.22 -0.69 -7.63
C THR A 160 23.64 -1.93 -8.29
N LYS A 161 22.37 -2.27 -8.05
CA LYS A 161 21.74 -3.50 -8.59
C LYS A 161 20.55 -3.22 -9.50
N CYS A 162 19.76 -2.19 -9.19
CA CYS A 162 18.56 -1.91 -9.98
C CYS A 162 18.87 -1.04 -11.20
N LEU A 163 19.52 0.10 -11.01
CA LEU A 163 19.73 1.11 -12.04
C LEU A 163 20.82 0.76 -13.06
N GLU A 164 21.60 -0.29 -12.85
CA GLU A 164 22.46 -0.84 -13.90
C GLU A 164 21.64 -1.43 -15.06
N LEU A 165 20.40 -1.86 -14.77
CA LEU A 165 19.50 -2.43 -15.77
C LEU A 165 18.68 -1.33 -16.46
N LYS A 166 18.80 -1.22 -17.79
CA LYS A 166 18.04 -0.24 -18.59
C LYS A 166 16.52 -0.29 -18.36
N LYS A 167 15.97 -1.49 -18.15
CA LYS A 167 14.53 -1.69 -17.86
C LYS A 167 14.07 -1.06 -16.54
N ASN A 168 14.99 -0.79 -15.60
CA ASN A 168 14.72 -0.27 -14.26
C ASN A 168 15.00 1.22 -14.12
N GLN A 169 15.38 1.92 -15.20
CA GLN A 169 15.66 3.38 -15.16
C GLN A 169 14.49 4.22 -14.64
N TRP A 170 13.27 3.68 -14.69
CA TRP A 170 12.11 4.32 -14.09
C TRP A 170 12.27 4.53 -12.58
N MET A 171 13.06 3.71 -11.87
CA MET A 171 13.28 3.82 -10.42
C MET A 171 14.09 5.05 -10.03
N LYS A 172 14.72 5.75 -10.99
CA LYS A 172 15.51 6.95 -10.70
C LYS A 172 14.70 8.06 -10.03
N ILE A 173 13.41 8.19 -10.39
CA ILE A 173 12.51 9.17 -9.74
C ILE A 173 12.33 8.82 -8.27
N ASP A 174 12.11 7.54 -8.00
CA ASP A 174 11.90 7.01 -6.66
C ASP A 174 13.16 7.10 -5.80
N LEU A 175 14.31 6.70 -6.34
CA LEU A 175 15.61 6.85 -5.69
C LEU A 175 15.85 8.31 -5.29
N ASN A 176 15.67 9.25 -6.22
CA ASN A 176 15.90 10.67 -5.95
C ASN A 176 14.96 11.21 -4.86
N PHE A 177 13.73 10.69 -4.77
CA PHE A 177 12.80 11.04 -3.69
C PHE A 177 13.34 10.55 -2.34
N PHE A 178 13.70 9.27 -2.24
CA PHE A 178 14.21 8.68 -0.98
C PHE A 178 15.58 9.22 -0.58
N GLU A 179 16.44 9.60 -1.52
CA GLU A 179 17.65 10.35 -1.22
C GLU A 179 17.32 11.72 -0.64
N GLY A 180 16.33 12.43 -1.20
CA GLY A 180 15.86 13.71 -0.63
C GLY A 180 15.42 13.56 0.83
N ILE A 181 14.71 12.48 1.17
CA ILE A 181 14.35 12.15 2.56
C ILE A 181 15.59 11.95 3.44
N VAL A 182 16.59 11.22 2.94
CA VAL A 182 17.84 10.95 3.67
C VAL A 182 18.66 12.22 3.89
N GLU A 183 18.73 13.08 2.87
CA GLU A 183 19.49 14.33 2.83
C GLU A 183 18.77 15.50 3.51
N GLU A 184 17.53 15.29 3.91
CA GLU A 184 16.63 16.35 4.39
C GLU A 184 16.41 17.48 3.36
N ASP A 185 16.54 17.16 2.06
CA ASP A 185 16.38 18.10 0.96
C ASP A 185 14.90 18.18 0.54
N GLU A 186 14.19 19.13 1.15
CA GLU A 186 12.78 19.40 0.87
C GLU A 186 12.53 19.72 -0.60
N LYS A 187 13.43 20.49 -1.25
CA LYS A 187 13.27 20.89 -2.65
C LYS A 187 13.39 19.67 -3.57
N LYS A 188 14.42 18.85 -3.37
CA LYS A 188 14.62 17.59 -4.14
C LYS A 188 13.41 16.68 -3.98
N THR A 189 12.92 16.54 -2.76
CA THR A 189 11.74 15.73 -2.41
C THR A 189 10.48 16.26 -3.11
N ARG A 190 10.19 17.56 -2.98
CA ARG A 190 9.07 18.25 -3.63
C ARG A 190 9.11 18.08 -5.14
N ASP A 191 10.25 18.33 -5.77
CA ASP A 191 10.40 18.23 -7.22
C ASP A 191 10.09 16.82 -7.73
N ARG A 192 10.42 15.77 -6.97
CA ARG A 192 10.08 14.39 -7.35
C ARG A 192 8.59 14.09 -7.21
N ILE A 193 7.93 14.59 -6.16
CA ILE A 193 6.48 14.44 -5.99
C ILE A 193 5.74 15.18 -7.13
N VAL A 194 6.14 16.41 -7.45
CA VAL A 194 5.59 17.17 -8.58
C VAL A 194 5.81 16.42 -9.90
N GLN A 195 7.00 15.84 -10.11
CA GLN A 195 7.26 15.01 -11.29
C GLN A 195 6.29 13.82 -11.40
N LEU A 196 5.94 13.17 -10.29
CA LEU A 196 4.97 12.06 -10.24
C LEU A 196 3.54 12.47 -10.62
N CYS A 197 3.23 13.77 -10.62
CA CYS A 197 1.93 14.32 -11.03
C CYS A 197 1.85 14.65 -12.53
N THR A 198 2.93 14.46 -13.29
CA THR A 198 2.99 14.77 -14.73
C THR A 198 2.58 13.56 -15.58
N LYS A 199 3.26 13.31 -16.71
CA LYS A 199 3.13 12.06 -17.50
C LYS A 199 3.35 10.79 -16.67
N GLU A 200 4.08 10.91 -15.56
CA GLU A 200 4.31 9.81 -14.62
C GLU A 200 3.04 9.35 -13.93
N HIS A 201 2.08 10.24 -13.66
CA HIS A 201 0.81 9.87 -13.07
C HIS A 201 0.11 8.80 -13.91
N ILE A 202 -0.04 9.03 -15.21
CA ILE A 202 -0.66 8.08 -16.16
C ILE A 202 0.14 6.76 -16.18
N ARG A 203 1.47 6.85 -16.28
CA ARG A 203 2.35 5.67 -16.38
C ARG A 203 2.29 4.79 -15.12
N ARG A 204 2.27 5.41 -13.94
CA ARG A 204 2.35 4.73 -12.64
C ARG A 204 0.98 4.25 -12.16
N ASN A 205 -0.11 4.86 -12.59
CA ASN A 205 -1.46 4.46 -12.18
C ASN A 205 -2.20 3.68 -13.29
N LYS A 206 -1.51 3.25 -14.36
CA LYS A 206 -2.15 2.54 -15.49
C LYS A 206 -3.00 1.32 -15.10
N HIS A 207 -2.64 0.66 -13.99
CA HIS A 207 -3.31 -0.54 -13.46
C HIS A 207 -4.20 -0.25 -12.25
N SER A 208 -4.30 1.01 -11.81
CA SER A 208 -5.08 1.43 -10.64
C SER A 208 -6.56 1.59 -10.96
N PHE A 209 -7.13 0.68 -11.77
CA PHE A 209 -8.54 0.66 -12.20
C PHE A 209 -9.15 2.07 -12.43
N PHE A 210 -10.15 2.50 -11.64
CA PHE A 210 -10.74 3.84 -11.72
C PHE A 210 -9.97 4.90 -10.91
N PHE A 211 -9.17 4.51 -9.92
CA PHE A 211 -8.36 5.43 -9.11
C PHE A 211 -7.37 6.26 -9.92
N LYS A 212 -6.93 5.74 -11.07
CA LYS A 212 -6.03 6.47 -11.99
C LYS A 212 -6.59 7.81 -12.47
N ASP A 213 -7.91 8.02 -12.39
CA ASP A 213 -8.56 9.28 -12.76
C ASP A 213 -8.83 10.20 -11.53
N ILE A 214 -8.51 9.73 -10.31
CA ILE A 214 -8.87 10.37 -9.03
C ILE A 214 -7.64 10.74 -8.19
N VAL A 215 -6.67 9.84 -8.09
CA VAL A 215 -5.51 10.00 -7.21
C VAL A 215 -4.26 9.46 -7.87
N SER A 216 -3.15 10.16 -7.66
CA SER A 216 -1.83 9.63 -7.99
C SER A 216 -1.29 8.91 -6.76
N HIS A 217 -1.54 7.60 -6.62
CA HIS A 217 -1.11 6.86 -5.42
C HIS A 217 0.38 7.08 -5.07
N PRO A 218 1.34 7.08 -6.02
CA PRO A 218 2.73 7.39 -5.70
C PRO A 218 2.92 8.81 -5.19
N ALA A 219 2.34 9.82 -5.84
CA ALA A 219 2.54 11.21 -5.44
C ALA A 219 1.89 11.51 -4.08
N GLN A 220 0.65 11.03 -3.89
CA GLN A 220 -0.09 11.14 -2.64
C GLN A 220 0.65 10.48 -1.48
N GLY A 221 1.07 9.22 -1.64
CA GLY A 221 1.78 8.48 -0.60
C GLY A 221 3.16 9.06 -0.32
N TYR A 222 3.89 9.52 -1.35
CA TYR A 222 5.19 10.17 -1.16
C TYR A 222 5.07 11.50 -0.44
N LEU A 223 4.04 12.30 -0.73
CA LEU A 223 3.78 13.52 0.01
C LEU A 223 3.48 13.22 1.49
N LYS A 224 2.68 12.19 1.77
CA LYS A 224 2.43 11.73 3.14
C LYS A 224 3.72 11.30 3.85
N ILE A 225 4.58 10.54 3.17
CA ILE A 225 5.86 10.08 3.70
C ILE A 225 6.82 11.25 3.95
N ALA A 226 6.84 12.27 3.08
CA ALA A 226 7.62 13.49 3.31
C ALA A 226 7.18 14.18 4.61
N TRP A 227 5.86 14.31 4.84
CA TRP A 227 5.31 14.84 6.08
C TRP A 227 5.66 13.98 7.31
N LEU A 228 5.62 12.65 7.19
CA LEU A 228 6.11 11.75 8.25
C LEU A 228 7.60 12.01 8.56
N ASN A 229 8.40 12.43 7.58
CA ASN A 229 9.81 12.80 7.74
C ASN A 229 10.03 14.30 8.02
N ASN A 230 9.03 14.99 8.58
CA ASN A 230 9.08 16.41 8.98
C ASN A 230 9.28 17.40 7.83
N MET A 231 8.97 17.01 6.59
CA MET A 231 8.98 17.90 5.42
C MET A 231 7.53 18.29 5.10
N GLN A 232 7.11 19.47 5.58
CA GLN A 232 5.75 19.99 5.40
C GLN A 232 5.56 20.61 4.01
N ILE A 233 5.73 19.79 2.98
CA ILE A 233 5.66 20.21 1.59
C ILE A 233 4.21 20.49 1.21
N GLU A 234 3.95 21.62 0.54
CA GLU A 234 2.67 21.97 -0.06
C GLU A 234 2.72 21.81 -1.58
N ILE A 235 1.72 21.12 -2.13
CA ILE A 235 1.57 20.86 -3.57
C ILE A 235 0.11 20.99 -3.96
N GLU A 236 -0.18 21.98 -4.80
CA GLU A 236 -1.48 22.10 -5.46
C GLU A 236 -1.49 21.23 -6.73
N ASN A 237 -2.19 20.11 -6.66
CA ASN A 237 -2.40 19.25 -7.83
C ASN A 237 -3.71 18.48 -7.68
N LYS A 238 -4.52 18.43 -8.74
CA LYS A 238 -5.80 17.74 -8.73
C LYS A 238 -5.76 16.23 -8.41
N TYR A 239 -4.60 15.58 -8.49
CA TYR A 239 -4.43 14.17 -8.14
C TYR A 239 -3.84 13.95 -6.74
N ILE A 240 -3.67 15.04 -5.99
CA ILE A 240 -3.23 15.04 -4.59
C ILE A 240 -4.35 15.67 -3.76
N HIS A 241 -4.80 14.92 -2.75
CA HIS A 241 -5.81 15.36 -1.80
C HIS A 241 -5.11 15.83 -0.53
N SER A 242 -4.98 17.15 -0.39
CA SER A 242 -4.22 17.82 0.68
C SER A 242 -4.76 17.55 2.08
N GLU A 243 -6.06 17.30 2.20
CA GLU A 243 -6.82 17.24 3.44
C GLU A 243 -6.37 16.07 4.32
N ILE A 244 -5.90 14.98 3.71
CA ILE A 244 -5.43 13.76 4.42
C ILE A 244 -3.91 13.75 4.67
N ILE A 245 -3.16 14.70 4.12
CA ILE A 245 -1.70 14.77 4.24
C ILE A 245 -1.26 15.09 5.67
N PRO A 246 -1.84 16.07 6.39
CA PRO A 246 -1.44 16.39 7.76
C PRO A 246 -1.44 15.17 8.68
N ILE A 247 -0.35 15.03 9.47
CA ILE A 247 -0.19 13.92 10.43
C ILE A 247 -1.02 14.24 11.66
N LYS A 248 -2.19 13.60 11.74
CA LYS A 248 -3.12 13.74 12.86
C LYS A 248 -3.84 12.39 13.04
N PRO A 249 -3.23 11.44 13.77
CA PRO A 249 -3.86 10.15 14.00
C PRO A 249 -5.21 10.31 14.72
N ASN A 250 -6.11 9.38 14.47
CA ASN A 250 -7.32 9.25 15.27
C ASN A 250 -6.94 8.91 16.72
N GLU A 251 -7.71 9.40 17.68
CA GLU A 251 -7.50 9.06 19.10
C GLU A 251 -7.60 7.54 19.34
N VAL A 252 -8.51 6.90 18.63
CA VAL A 252 -8.74 5.45 18.67
C VAL A 252 -8.96 4.95 17.24
N TYR A 253 -8.38 3.79 16.95
CA TYR A 253 -8.66 3.01 15.75
C TYR A 253 -9.35 1.72 16.16
N GLU A 254 -10.52 1.46 15.59
CA GLU A 254 -11.24 0.21 15.79
C GLU A 254 -10.59 -0.90 14.97
N ASP A 255 -10.49 -2.11 15.51
CA ASP A 255 -9.94 -3.25 14.78
C ASP A 255 -11.05 -4.03 14.05
N ASN A 256 -11.60 -3.40 13.01
CA ASN A 256 -12.74 -3.96 12.27
C ASN A 256 -12.36 -5.27 11.57
N VAL A 257 -11.09 -5.43 11.18
CA VAL A 257 -10.61 -6.65 10.54
C VAL A 257 -10.52 -7.80 11.53
N ALA A 258 -10.05 -7.58 12.76
CA ALA A 258 -10.08 -8.63 13.79
C ALA A 258 -11.51 -9.09 14.08
N ASN A 259 -12.43 -8.13 14.20
CA ASN A 259 -13.86 -8.39 14.42
C ASN A 259 -14.51 -9.13 13.24
N LEU A 260 -14.04 -8.89 12.01
CA LEU A 260 -14.45 -9.64 10.83
C LEU A 260 -13.89 -11.06 10.86
N MET A 261 -12.59 -11.21 11.07
CA MET A 261 -11.90 -12.51 11.06
C MET A 261 -12.44 -13.48 12.12
N SER A 262 -12.85 -12.98 13.30
CA SER A 262 -13.44 -13.83 14.34
C SER A 262 -14.77 -14.50 13.92
N LYS A 263 -15.41 -13.99 12.86
CA LYS A 263 -16.66 -14.52 12.28
C LYS A 263 -16.42 -15.34 11.01
N MET A 264 -15.20 -15.31 10.47
CA MET A 264 -14.84 -16.03 9.24
C MET A 264 -14.16 -17.36 9.55
N LYS A 265 -14.22 -18.30 8.60
CA LYS A 265 -13.31 -19.44 8.62
C LYS A 265 -11.92 -18.94 8.19
N LEU A 266 -10.85 -19.41 8.82
CA LEU A 266 -9.50 -18.94 8.50
C LEU A 266 -8.96 -19.64 7.24
N GLU A 267 -9.06 -20.95 7.14
CA GLU A 267 -8.60 -21.70 5.96
C GLU A 267 -9.48 -22.92 5.70
N GLU A 268 -9.65 -23.29 4.43
CA GLU A 268 -10.31 -24.55 4.08
C GLU A 268 -9.39 -25.68 4.55
N PRO A 269 -9.86 -26.62 5.39
CA PRO A 269 -9.04 -27.79 5.70
C PRO A 269 -8.66 -28.46 4.38
N PRO A 270 -7.39 -28.87 4.19
CA PRO A 270 -6.96 -29.42 2.93
C PRO A 270 -7.92 -30.54 2.51
N LEU A 271 -8.61 -30.36 1.38
CA LEU A 271 -9.52 -31.37 0.86
C LEU A 271 -8.76 -32.68 0.61
N TYR A 272 -7.44 -32.62 0.38
CA TYR A 272 -6.57 -33.77 0.14
C TYR A 272 -5.24 -33.69 0.90
N TYR A 273 -4.82 -34.79 1.51
CA TYR A 273 -3.46 -35.01 2.02
C TYR A 273 -2.85 -36.22 1.29
N TYR A 274 -1.72 -36.03 0.60
CA TYR A 274 -1.10 -37.05 -0.27
C TYR A 274 -2.09 -37.72 -1.26
N GLY A 275 -2.97 -36.93 -1.88
CA GLY A 275 -3.94 -37.43 -2.86
C GLY A 275 -5.15 -38.17 -2.26
N GLN A 276 -5.26 -38.27 -0.93
CA GLN A 276 -6.44 -38.83 -0.27
C GLN A 276 -7.34 -37.72 0.26
N LYS A 277 -8.64 -37.81 -0.02
CA LYS A 277 -9.62 -36.84 0.50
C LYS A 277 -9.67 -36.97 2.03
N ILE A 278 -9.40 -35.89 2.75
CA ILE A 278 -9.49 -35.89 4.22
C ILE A 278 -10.99 -35.95 4.57
N LYS A 279 -11.39 -36.96 5.35
CA LYS A 279 -12.77 -37.14 5.84
C LYS A 279 -13.02 -36.29 7.07
#